data_AF-A0A7J8TP41-F1
#
_entry.id   AF-A0A7J8TP41-F1
#
_cell.length_a   1.000
_cell.length_b   1.000
_cell.length_c   1.000
_cell.angle_alpha   90.00
_cell.angle_beta   90.00
_cell.angle_gamma   90.00
#
_symmetry.space_group_name_H-M   'P 1'
#
loop_
_entity.id
_entity.type
_entity.pdbx_description
1 polymer ?
#
loop_
_entity_poly.entity_id
_entity_poly.type
_entity_poly.pdbx_seq_one_letter_code
_entity_poly.pdbx_strand_id
1 'polypeptide(L)'
;MVGVPSPACLRAKKTRAVGIPVVDLSLDRSIVSELIVKACEEYGIFKVMNHGIHWEIISRLEGEGVQFFGKPAGDKQRAGPANPFGYGVKNIGLNGDKGELEYLLLHTNPFSIAERSESISNQPQNFTCTANDYIEAVKELASEVLDLVAEGLSIPDKHVFSRQIKDVQSDSILRLNHYPPVKNQDPSSKACKENQIGFGEHSDPQILTILRSNDVAGLEICLQDDGFWIPVPPDPTQFYVIIGDALRVSILNHLLSTNSVICPVCKQTTQTYNAVLEYNVIMASTTEAYNPNNCSGGIGQVLTNGRFVSVRHRALANSSRNSRMSMMYFGAPPLNAIISPLPQFVSPQNPRLYRPFTWGEYKKAAYTSRLGDCRLDLFKLHITDDTLALFS
;
A
#
# COMPACT_ATOMS: atom_id res chain seq x y z
N MET A 1 52.79 -28.23 -27.89
CA MET A 1 51.79 -28.39 -26.81
C MET A 1 50.67 -27.40 -27.06
N VAL A 2 49.41 -27.81 -26.93
CA VAL A 2 48.24 -26.96 -27.25
C VAL A 2 47.75 -26.28 -25.96
N GLY A 3 47.56 -24.97 -26.00
CA GLY A 3 46.97 -24.21 -24.88
C GLY A 3 45.45 -24.39 -24.84
N VAL A 4 44.91 -24.77 -23.69
CA VAL A 4 43.46 -24.95 -23.49
C VAL A 4 42.85 -23.64 -22.98
N PRO A 5 41.86 -23.04 -23.68
CA PRO A 5 41.07 -21.95 -23.13
C PRO A 5 40.00 -22.48 -22.19
N SER A 6 39.87 -21.90 -20.99
CA SER A 6 38.79 -22.22 -20.05
C SER A 6 37.54 -21.36 -20.32
N PRO A 7 36.37 -21.94 -20.63
CA PRO A 7 35.15 -21.18 -20.90
C PRO A 7 34.39 -20.88 -19.59
N ALA A 8 34.69 -19.74 -18.97
CA ALA A 8 33.91 -19.21 -17.85
C ALA A 8 32.52 -18.74 -18.32
N CYS A 9 31.52 -19.63 -18.29
CA CYS A 9 30.15 -19.32 -18.71
C CYS A 9 29.43 -18.43 -17.69
N LEU A 10 29.62 -17.11 -17.79
CA LEU A 10 28.77 -16.11 -17.13
C LEU A 10 27.34 -16.19 -17.68
N ARG A 11 26.51 -17.02 -17.05
CA ARG A 11 25.10 -17.23 -17.40
C ARG A 11 24.29 -15.98 -17.04
N ALA A 12 24.29 -14.99 -17.94
CA ALA A 12 23.47 -13.79 -17.82
C ALA A 12 22.00 -14.19 -17.57
N LYS A 13 21.45 -13.78 -16.41
CA LYS A 13 20.03 -13.97 -16.12
C LYS A 13 19.24 -13.14 -17.13
N LYS A 14 18.56 -13.80 -18.08
CA LYS A 14 17.55 -13.14 -18.93
C LYS A 14 16.48 -12.58 -18.01
N THR A 15 16.40 -11.26 -17.90
CA THR A 15 15.25 -10.59 -17.29
C THR A 15 14.00 -10.96 -18.08
N ARG A 16 13.02 -11.61 -17.43
CA ARG A 16 11.67 -11.68 -17.98
C ARG A 16 11.10 -10.27 -17.96
N ALA A 17 10.97 -9.66 -19.14
CA ALA A 17 10.24 -8.41 -19.30
C ALA A 17 8.74 -8.70 -19.14
N VAL A 18 8.28 -8.73 -17.89
CA VAL A 18 6.85 -8.76 -17.55
C VAL A 18 6.38 -7.31 -17.57
N GLY A 19 5.48 -6.98 -18.50
CA GLY A 19 4.88 -5.64 -18.55
C GLY A 19 3.92 -5.44 -17.38
N ILE A 20 4.00 -4.28 -16.73
CA ILE A 20 2.99 -3.87 -15.74
C ILE A 20 1.67 -3.64 -16.50
N PRO A 21 0.52 -4.17 -16.03
CA PRO A 21 -0.78 -3.93 -16.66
C PRO A 21 -1.06 -2.43 -16.80
N VAL A 22 -1.73 -2.05 -17.89
CA VAL A 22 -2.18 -0.68 -18.13
C VAL A 22 -3.70 -0.69 -18.30
N VAL A 23 -4.38 0.14 -17.52
CA VAL A 23 -5.83 0.29 -17.52
C VAL A 23 -6.15 1.70 -18.04
N ASP A 24 -6.91 1.76 -19.12
CA ASP A 24 -7.42 3.02 -19.67
C ASP A 24 -8.81 3.30 -19.11
N LEU A 25 -8.93 4.36 -18.30
CA LEU A 25 -10.16 4.73 -17.61
C LEU A 25 -11.18 5.43 -18.53
N SER A 26 -10.88 5.61 -19.82
CA SER A 26 -11.83 6.08 -20.85
C SER A 26 -12.59 4.95 -21.57
N LEU A 27 -12.26 3.69 -21.29
CA LEU A 27 -12.98 2.52 -21.81
C LEU A 27 -14.31 2.29 -21.07
N ASP A 28 -15.14 1.36 -21.56
CA ASP A 28 -16.38 0.99 -20.89
C ASP A 28 -16.15 0.50 -19.46
N ARG A 29 -16.99 0.96 -18.53
CA ARG A 29 -16.83 0.71 -17.08
C ARG A 29 -16.74 -0.78 -16.73
N SER A 30 -17.47 -1.64 -17.44
CA SER A 30 -17.42 -3.09 -17.20
C SER A 30 -16.06 -3.68 -17.55
N ILE A 31 -15.52 -3.33 -18.72
CA ILE A 31 -14.19 -3.74 -19.18
C ILE A 31 -13.11 -3.19 -18.23
N VAL A 32 -13.23 -1.94 -17.80
CA VAL A 32 -12.30 -1.32 -16.84
C VAL A 32 -12.31 -2.07 -15.49
N SER A 33 -13.48 -2.43 -14.96
CA SER A 33 -13.57 -3.13 -13.68
C SER A 33 -12.98 -4.54 -13.74
N GLU A 34 -13.22 -5.28 -14.83
CA GLU A 34 -12.61 -6.59 -15.08
C GLU A 34 -11.08 -6.50 -15.19
N LEU A 35 -10.55 -5.52 -15.94
CA LEU A 35 -9.11 -5.31 -16.11
C LEU A 35 -8.43 -4.94 -14.78
N ILE A 36 -9.06 -4.08 -13.97
CA ILE A 36 -8.56 -3.71 -12.64
C ILE A 36 -8.52 -4.93 -11.71
N VAL A 37 -9.63 -5.66 -11.61
CA VAL A 37 -9.72 -6.87 -10.76
C VAL A 37 -8.68 -7.91 -11.15
N LYS A 38 -8.49 -8.15 -12.46
CA LYS A 38 -7.44 -9.03 -12.97
C LYS A 38 -6.03 -8.55 -12.64
N ALA A 39 -5.77 -7.24 -12.70
CA ALA A 39 -4.47 -6.70 -12.35
C ALA A 39 -4.17 -6.76 -10.84
N CYS A 40 -5.18 -6.54 -9.99
CA CYS A 40 -5.11 -6.78 -8.55
C CYS A 40 -4.79 -8.26 -8.23
N GLU A 41 -5.31 -9.19 -9.03
CA GLU A 41 -5.08 -10.63 -8.91
C GLU A 41 -3.69 -11.10 -9.36
N GLU A 42 -3.31 -10.78 -10.60
CA GLU A 42 -2.08 -11.32 -11.20
C GLU A 42 -0.81 -10.54 -10.80
N TYR A 43 -0.95 -9.27 -10.37
CA TYR A 43 0.20 -8.37 -10.18
C TYR A 43 0.21 -7.61 -8.85
N GLY A 44 -0.94 -7.22 -8.32
CA GLY A 44 -1.03 -6.29 -7.18
C GLY A 44 -0.59 -4.85 -7.50
N ILE A 45 -0.27 -4.56 -8.77
CA ILE A 45 0.12 -3.24 -9.27
C ILE A 45 -0.32 -3.09 -10.73
N PHE A 46 -0.82 -1.90 -11.08
CA PHE A 46 -1.12 -1.51 -12.47
C PHE A 46 -0.91 -0.02 -12.69
N LYS A 47 -0.79 0.39 -13.95
CA LYS A 47 -0.75 1.78 -14.38
C LYS A 47 -2.14 2.21 -14.85
N VAL A 48 -2.63 3.37 -14.40
CA VAL A 48 -3.89 3.95 -14.90
C VAL A 48 -3.61 5.10 -15.87
N MET A 49 -4.34 5.14 -16.98
CA MET A 49 -4.28 6.21 -17.97
C MET A 49 -5.65 6.81 -18.29
N ASN A 50 -5.63 8.00 -18.90
CA ASN A 50 -6.79 8.88 -19.10
C ASN A 50 -7.53 9.23 -17.79
N HIS A 51 -6.76 9.32 -16.70
CA HIS A 51 -7.19 9.44 -15.31
C HIS A 51 -7.79 10.81 -14.89
N GLY A 52 -8.13 11.70 -15.84
CA GLY A 52 -8.79 12.99 -15.59
C GLY A 52 -7.97 14.10 -14.90
N ILE A 53 -7.09 13.76 -13.96
CA ILE A 53 -6.26 14.74 -13.20
C ILE A 53 -5.45 15.63 -14.15
N HIS A 54 -5.72 16.95 -14.09
CA HIS A 54 -5.04 17.94 -14.93
C HIS A 54 -3.56 18.06 -14.56
N TRP A 55 -2.69 18.12 -15.58
CA TRP A 55 -1.23 18.12 -15.43
C TRP A 55 -0.71 19.21 -14.47
N GLU A 56 -1.38 20.37 -14.45
CA GLU A 56 -0.99 21.52 -13.62
C GLU A 56 -1.14 21.26 -12.11
N ILE A 57 -2.07 20.39 -11.71
CA ILE A 57 -2.22 19.96 -10.31
C ILE A 57 -0.99 19.13 -9.90
N ILE A 58 -0.55 18.24 -10.79
CA ILE A 58 0.63 17.39 -10.59
C ILE A 58 1.91 18.24 -10.57
N SER A 59 2.07 19.16 -11.54
CA SER A 59 3.29 19.95 -11.67
C SER A 59 3.44 21.01 -10.57
N ARG A 60 2.34 21.55 -10.01
CA ARG A 60 2.43 22.48 -8.87
C ARG A 60 2.96 21.78 -7.61
N LEU A 61 2.42 20.61 -7.25
CA LEU A 61 2.93 19.88 -6.07
C LEU A 61 4.36 19.35 -6.29
N GLU A 62 4.68 18.89 -7.51
CA GLU A 62 6.05 18.57 -7.89
C GLU A 62 6.98 19.79 -7.76
N GLY A 63 6.53 20.97 -8.17
CA GLY A 63 7.27 22.23 -8.02
C GLY A 63 7.55 22.62 -6.56
N GLU A 64 6.55 22.53 -5.68
CA GLU A 64 6.76 22.75 -4.23
C GLU A 64 7.70 21.68 -3.62
N GLY A 65 7.60 20.42 -4.07
CA GLY A 65 8.52 19.35 -3.68
C GLY A 65 9.97 19.65 -4.05
N VAL A 66 10.24 20.02 -5.31
CA VAL A 66 11.58 20.41 -5.79
C VAL A 66 12.11 21.62 -5.01
N GLN A 67 11.28 22.65 -4.79
CA GLN A 67 11.65 23.82 -4.00
C GLN A 67 12.01 23.44 -2.56
N PHE A 68 11.23 22.58 -1.90
CA PHE A 68 11.51 22.14 -0.54
C PHE A 68 12.81 21.33 -0.47
N PHE A 69 12.98 20.28 -1.28
CA PHE A 69 14.18 19.43 -1.21
C PHE A 69 15.46 20.15 -1.68
N GLY A 70 15.33 21.22 -2.47
CA GLY A 70 16.42 22.13 -2.82
C GLY A 70 16.93 23.02 -1.66
N LYS A 71 16.19 23.14 -0.55
CA LYS A 71 16.61 23.97 0.60
C LYS A 71 17.86 23.42 1.32
N PRO A 72 18.65 24.28 1.99
CA PRO A 72 19.72 23.85 2.88
C PRO A 72 19.24 22.83 3.94
N ALA A 73 20.12 21.90 4.32
CA ALA A 73 19.75 20.81 5.22
C ALA A 73 19.17 21.30 6.57
N GLY A 74 19.70 22.39 7.12
CA GLY A 74 19.20 23.01 8.36
C GLY A 74 17.78 23.58 8.23
N ASP A 75 17.43 24.15 7.07
CA ASP A 75 16.07 24.64 6.81
C ASP A 75 15.07 23.49 6.68
N LYS A 76 15.44 22.42 5.95
CA LYS A 76 14.61 21.21 5.81
C LYS A 76 14.38 20.52 7.16
N GLN A 77 15.40 20.49 8.02
CA GLN A 77 15.31 19.88 9.35
C GLN A 77 14.23 20.53 10.24
N ARG A 78 13.90 21.82 10.04
CA ARG A 78 12.81 22.49 10.79
C ARG A 78 11.41 21.96 10.48
N ALA A 79 11.21 21.33 9.33
CA ALA A 79 9.96 20.66 8.99
C ALA A 79 9.85 19.25 9.61
N GLY A 80 10.89 18.76 10.28
CA GLY A 80 10.94 17.45 10.91
C GLY A 80 10.65 17.46 12.42
N PRO A 81 10.66 16.28 13.07
CA PRO A 81 10.85 14.96 12.48
C PRO A 81 9.57 14.44 11.80
N ALA A 82 9.72 13.49 10.87
CA ALA A 82 8.61 12.71 10.31
C ALA A 82 8.04 11.67 11.30
N ASN A 83 7.66 12.12 12.50
CA ASN A 83 7.01 11.32 13.53
C ASN A 83 6.05 12.21 14.36
N PRO A 84 4.71 12.13 14.15
CA PRO A 84 4.04 11.31 13.13
C PRO A 84 4.20 11.87 11.71
N PHE A 85 4.34 13.20 11.55
CA PHE A 85 4.31 13.90 10.26
C PHE A 85 5.34 15.04 10.21
N GLY A 86 5.98 15.21 9.05
CA GLY A 86 7.06 16.16 8.82
C GLY A 86 8.12 15.64 7.85
N TYR A 87 9.30 16.26 7.90
CA TYR A 87 10.49 15.88 7.14
C TYR A 87 11.28 14.76 7.80
N GLY A 88 11.73 13.79 6.99
CA GLY A 88 12.61 12.70 7.39
C GLY A 88 13.75 12.50 6.39
N VAL A 89 14.88 11.99 6.87
CA VAL A 89 16.07 11.72 6.04
C VAL A 89 16.76 10.44 6.50
N LYS A 90 17.09 9.57 5.53
CA LYS A 90 17.65 8.22 5.65
C LYS A 90 16.86 7.20 6.46
N ASN A 91 16.50 7.49 7.70
CA ASN A 91 15.75 6.58 8.57
C ASN A 91 14.32 6.38 8.03
N ILE A 92 13.80 5.16 8.12
CA ILE A 92 12.44 4.78 7.72
C ILE A 92 11.76 4.10 8.90
N GLY A 93 10.55 4.53 9.26
CA GLY A 93 9.85 4.01 10.44
C GLY A 93 10.60 4.27 11.74
N LEU A 94 10.45 3.36 12.71
CA LEU A 94 11.05 3.46 14.04
C LEU A 94 12.13 2.40 14.32
N ASN A 95 12.15 1.29 13.56
CA ASN A 95 12.83 0.05 13.95
C ASN A 95 14.21 -0.15 13.28
N GLY A 96 14.85 0.96 12.90
CA GLY A 96 16.23 1.01 12.41
C GLY A 96 16.42 0.86 10.90
N ASP A 97 15.34 0.66 10.14
CA ASP A 97 15.37 0.63 8.68
C ASP A 97 15.89 1.96 8.09
N LYS A 98 16.65 1.86 6.99
CA LYS A 98 17.29 3.00 6.32
C LYS A 98 17.30 2.84 4.80
N GLY A 99 17.33 3.97 4.09
CA GLY A 99 17.58 4.02 2.66
C GLY A 99 18.18 5.36 2.22
N GLU A 100 18.78 5.42 1.04
CA GLU A 100 19.36 6.65 0.49
C GLU A 100 18.28 7.58 -0.10
N LEU A 101 17.48 8.17 0.79
CA LEU A 101 16.46 9.16 0.45
C LEU A 101 16.28 10.25 1.54
N GLU A 102 15.57 11.30 1.15
CA GLU A 102 14.89 12.23 2.05
C GLU A 102 13.41 12.33 1.67
N TYR A 103 12.54 12.76 2.59
CA TYR A 103 11.10 12.75 2.34
C TYR A 103 10.30 13.73 3.21
N LEU A 104 9.11 14.08 2.73
CA LEU A 104 8.01 14.65 3.52
C LEU A 104 6.93 13.59 3.72
N LEU A 105 6.37 13.53 4.93
CA LEU A 105 5.27 12.65 5.32
C LEU A 105 4.17 13.49 5.96
N LEU A 106 2.98 13.55 5.35
CA LEU A 106 1.91 14.47 5.69
C LEU A 106 0.59 13.73 5.89
N HIS A 107 -0.23 14.19 6.84
CA HIS A 107 -1.61 13.73 6.97
C HIS A 107 -2.50 14.47 5.95
N THR A 108 -3.47 13.79 5.35
CA THR A 108 -4.29 14.37 4.26
C THR A 108 -5.43 15.27 4.73
N ASN A 109 -5.55 15.50 6.05
CA ASN A 109 -6.49 16.48 6.58
C ASN A 109 -6.01 17.92 6.26
N PRO A 110 -6.86 18.81 5.70
CA PRO A 110 -6.46 20.16 5.30
C PRO A 110 -5.87 21.02 6.42
N PHE A 111 -6.33 20.87 7.67
CA PHE A 111 -5.77 21.60 8.81
C PHE A 111 -4.36 21.11 9.17
N SER A 112 -4.10 19.81 9.03
CA SER A 112 -2.74 19.24 9.19
C SER A 112 -1.79 19.68 8.08
N ILE A 113 -2.29 19.80 6.84
CA ILE A 113 -1.51 20.38 5.73
C ILE A 113 -1.17 21.85 6.03
N ALA A 114 -2.15 22.65 6.45
CA ALA A 114 -1.96 24.06 6.79
C ALA A 114 -0.92 24.24 7.92
N GLU A 115 -1.06 23.52 9.03
CA GLU A 115 -0.11 23.55 10.16
C GLU A 115 1.33 23.24 9.71
N ARG A 116 1.51 22.19 8.90
CA ARG A 116 2.86 21.78 8.46
C ARG A 116 3.44 22.73 7.41
N SER A 117 2.60 23.40 6.62
CA SER A 117 3.03 24.29 5.53
C SER A 117 3.95 25.43 6.00
N GLU A 118 3.71 25.98 7.20
CA GLU A 118 4.53 27.01 7.87
C GLU A 118 5.99 26.59 8.06
N SER A 119 6.24 25.30 8.25
CA SER A 119 7.59 24.74 8.40
C SER A 119 8.23 24.31 7.07
N ILE A 120 7.40 24.06 6.04
CA ILE A 120 7.80 23.45 4.77
C ILE A 120 8.06 24.52 3.70
N SER A 121 7.11 25.41 3.43
CA SER A 121 7.22 26.38 2.32
C SER A 121 7.50 27.79 2.81
N ASN A 122 8.12 28.60 1.95
CA ASN A 122 8.26 30.04 2.21
C ASN A 122 6.98 30.80 1.80
N GLN A 123 5.98 30.11 1.25
CA GLN A 123 4.63 30.60 0.95
C GLN A 123 3.61 29.58 1.47
N PRO A 124 3.34 29.54 2.80
CA PRO A 124 2.55 28.49 3.45
C PRO A 124 1.15 28.29 2.83
N GLN A 125 0.47 29.37 2.46
CA GLN A 125 -0.84 29.31 1.79
C GLN A 125 -0.75 28.67 0.39
N ASN A 126 0.26 29.01 -0.42
CA ASN A 126 0.43 28.44 -1.77
C ASN A 126 0.71 26.93 -1.71
N PHE A 127 1.54 26.50 -0.76
CA PHE A 127 1.76 25.07 -0.48
C PHE A 127 0.48 24.39 -0.01
N THR A 128 -0.27 25.03 0.88
CA THR A 128 -1.52 24.50 1.43
C THR A 128 -2.57 24.27 0.34
N CYS A 129 -2.83 25.26 -0.52
CA CYS A 129 -3.75 25.08 -1.65
C CYS A 129 -3.23 23.98 -2.59
N THR A 130 -1.98 24.08 -3.04
CA THR A 130 -1.37 23.13 -3.98
C THR A 130 -1.39 21.68 -3.49
N ALA A 131 -1.12 21.44 -2.21
CA ALA A 131 -1.15 20.11 -1.62
C ALA A 131 -2.60 19.59 -1.49
N ASN A 132 -3.56 20.42 -1.08
CA ASN A 132 -4.96 20.01 -0.99
C ASN A 132 -5.57 19.73 -2.38
N ASP A 133 -5.34 20.60 -3.38
CA ASP A 133 -5.78 20.39 -4.77
C ASP A 133 -5.32 19.02 -5.31
N TYR A 134 -4.06 18.65 -5.05
CA TYR A 134 -3.51 17.36 -5.44
C TYR A 134 -4.12 16.21 -4.64
N ILE A 135 -4.24 16.35 -3.31
CA ILE A 135 -4.83 15.34 -2.42
C ILE A 135 -6.27 15.03 -2.82
N GLU A 136 -7.08 16.04 -3.13
CA GLU A 136 -8.46 15.87 -3.58
C GLU A 136 -8.51 15.13 -4.92
N ALA A 137 -7.74 15.59 -5.92
CA ALA A 137 -7.70 14.96 -7.24
C ALA A 137 -7.26 13.48 -7.20
N VAL A 138 -6.22 13.14 -6.42
CA VAL A 138 -5.80 11.73 -6.28
C VAL A 138 -6.69 10.91 -5.35
N LYS A 139 -7.41 11.52 -4.40
CA LYS A 139 -8.42 10.84 -3.58
C LYS A 139 -9.65 10.47 -4.41
N GLU A 140 -10.08 11.32 -5.34
CA GLU A 140 -11.15 10.97 -6.28
C GLU A 140 -10.73 9.87 -7.25
N LEU A 141 -9.51 9.93 -7.80
CA LEU A 141 -8.94 8.84 -8.61
C LEU A 141 -8.86 7.52 -7.82
N ALA A 142 -8.39 7.56 -6.57
CA ALA A 142 -8.37 6.40 -5.67
C ALA A 142 -9.79 5.87 -5.38
N SER A 143 -10.78 6.76 -5.26
CA SER A 143 -12.17 6.39 -4.96
C SER A 143 -12.82 5.70 -6.16
N GLU A 144 -12.65 6.23 -7.37
CA GLU A 144 -13.14 5.61 -8.60
C GLU A 144 -12.49 4.25 -8.85
N VAL A 145 -11.17 4.11 -8.64
CA VAL A 145 -10.48 2.81 -8.71
C VAL A 145 -11.05 1.83 -7.67
N LEU A 146 -11.38 2.27 -6.46
CA LEU A 146 -11.99 1.43 -5.42
C LEU A 146 -13.44 1.04 -5.73
N ASP A 147 -14.22 1.93 -6.35
CA ASP A 147 -15.59 1.64 -6.79
C ASP A 147 -15.59 0.67 -7.98
N LEU A 148 -14.62 0.79 -8.89
CA LEU A 148 -14.36 -0.16 -9.97
C LEU A 148 -13.91 -1.54 -9.44
N VAL A 149 -13.05 -1.58 -8.42
CA VAL A 149 -12.69 -2.82 -7.71
C VAL A 149 -13.93 -3.49 -7.13
N ALA A 150 -14.80 -2.76 -6.45
CA ALA A 150 -16.01 -3.32 -5.87
C ALA A 150 -17.00 -3.82 -6.94
N GLU A 151 -17.11 -3.10 -8.05
CA GLU A 151 -17.95 -3.46 -9.20
C GLU A 151 -17.48 -4.73 -9.91
N GLY A 152 -16.19 -4.85 -10.24
CA GLY A 152 -15.62 -6.06 -10.86
C GLY A 152 -15.58 -7.27 -9.92
N LEU A 153 -15.69 -7.04 -8.60
CA LEU A 153 -15.89 -8.08 -7.59
C LEU A 153 -17.37 -8.42 -7.35
N SER A 154 -18.30 -7.81 -8.09
CA SER A 154 -19.75 -7.97 -7.96
C SER A 154 -20.27 -7.68 -6.54
N ILE A 155 -19.67 -6.71 -5.84
CA ILE A 155 -20.14 -6.26 -4.53
C ILE A 155 -21.38 -5.36 -4.72
N PRO A 156 -22.52 -5.63 -4.04
CA PRO A 156 -23.74 -4.84 -4.21
C PRO A 156 -23.58 -3.36 -3.84
N ASP A 157 -22.75 -3.07 -2.83
CA ASP A 157 -22.36 -1.73 -2.41
C ASP A 157 -21.00 -1.36 -3.02
N LYS A 158 -21.04 -0.72 -4.19
CA LYS A 158 -19.83 -0.29 -4.91
C LYS A 158 -18.92 0.62 -4.07
N HIS A 159 -19.50 1.43 -3.18
CA HIS A 159 -18.76 2.42 -2.39
C HIS A 159 -18.20 1.86 -1.07
N VAL A 160 -18.25 0.54 -0.84
CA VAL A 160 -17.79 -0.10 0.42
C VAL A 160 -16.35 0.28 0.79
N PHE A 161 -15.45 0.38 -0.20
CA PHE A 161 -14.04 0.71 0.00
C PHE A 161 -13.77 2.22 -0.12
N SER A 162 -14.34 2.91 -1.10
CA SER A 162 -14.09 4.36 -1.32
C SER A 162 -14.58 5.22 -0.14
N ARG A 163 -15.70 4.85 0.50
CA ARG A 163 -16.14 5.50 1.75
C ARG A 163 -15.08 5.50 2.84
N GLN A 164 -14.21 4.49 2.91
CA GLN A 164 -13.17 4.41 3.95
C GLN A 164 -12.10 5.50 3.77
N ILE A 165 -11.76 5.86 2.52
CA ILE A 165 -10.79 6.93 2.23
C ILE A 165 -11.44 8.31 2.14
N LYS A 166 -12.75 8.37 1.92
CA LYS A 166 -13.58 9.59 1.94
C LYS A 166 -14.07 9.98 3.34
N ASP A 167 -13.97 9.10 4.33
CA ASP A 167 -14.30 9.40 5.73
C ASP A 167 -13.45 10.56 6.27
N VAL A 168 -14.05 11.44 7.08
CA VAL A 168 -13.37 12.59 7.70
C VAL A 168 -12.33 12.18 8.75
N GLN A 169 -12.45 10.97 9.31
CA GLN A 169 -11.48 10.32 10.20
C GLN A 169 -10.52 9.38 9.46
N SER A 170 -10.54 9.35 8.12
CA SER A 170 -9.61 8.57 7.30
C SER A 170 -8.16 8.93 7.64
N ASP A 171 -7.38 7.92 8.02
CA ASP A 171 -5.95 8.02 8.36
C ASP A 171 -5.06 8.10 7.09
N SER A 172 -5.60 8.59 5.97
CA SER A 172 -4.90 8.70 4.69
C SER A 172 -3.75 9.71 4.75
N ILE A 173 -2.62 9.39 4.11
CA ILE A 173 -1.38 10.17 4.17
C ILE A 173 -0.83 10.48 2.77
N LEU A 174 -0.20 11.64 2.62
CA LEU A 174 0.55 12.06 1.43
C LEU A 174 2.05 11.96 1.75
N ARG A 175 2.83 11.40 0.84
CA ARG A 175 4.28 11.26 0.98
C ARG A 175 5.01 11.70 -0.28
N LEU A 176 6.02 12.55 -0.12
CA LEU A 176 6.94 12.93 -1.19
C LEU A 176 8.31 12.35 -0.85
N ASN A 177 8.85 11.46 -1.68
CA ASN A 177 10.22 10.92 -1.56
C ASN A 177 11.13 11.60 -2.60
N HIS A 178 12.29 12.09 -2.17
CA HIS A 178 13.37 12.57 -3.03
C HIS A 178 14.61 11.67 -2.87
N TYR A 179 15.09 11.14 -3.99
CA TYR A 179 16.28 10.30 -4.07
C TYR A 179 17.38 11.09 -4.80
N PRO A 180 18.31 11.72 -4.06
CA PRO A 180 19.33 12.57 -4.66
C PRO A 180 20.28 11.76 -5.56
N PRO A 181 20.90 12.38 -6.58
CA PRO A 181 21.89 11.70 -7.43
C PRO A 181 23.08 11.19 -6.61
N VAL A 182 23.51 9.95 -6.85
CA VAL A 182 24.75 9.40 -6.27
C VAL A 182 25.95 10.20 -6.79
N LYS A 183 26.56 10.98 -5.89
CA LYS A 183 27.78 11.76 -6.19
C LYS A 183 29.00 10.85 -6.12
N ASN A 184 29.72 10.73 -7.24
CA ASN A 184 31.05 10.13 -7.39
C ASN A 184 31.31 8.85 -6.55
N GLN A 185 30.81 7.70 -7.02
CA GLN A 185 31.33 6.41 -6.57
C GLN A 185 32.09 5.73 -7.72
N ASP A 186 33.25 5.14 -7.40
CA ASP A 186 34.02 4.31 -8.32
C ASP A 186 33.25 2.98 -8.54
N PRO A 187 32.85 2.66 -9.79
CA PRO A 187 32.05 1.47 -10.08
C PRO A 187 32.76 0.14 -9.82
N SER A 188 34.07 0.15 -9.52
CA SER A 188 34.82 -1.04 -9.12
C SER A 188 34.73 -1.37 -7.62
N SER A 189 34.23 -0.44 -6.78
CA SER A 189 34.21 -0.63 -5.33
C SER A 189 33.09 -1.59 -4.86
N LYS A 190 33.42 -2.54 -3.98
CA LYS A 190 32.44 -3.54 -3.47
C LYS A 190 31.26 -2.91 -2.72
N ALA A 191 31.46 -1.75 -2.10
CA ALA A 191 30.43 -0.97 -1.41
C ALA A 191 29.28 -0.53 -2.33
N CYS A 192 29.52 -0.42 -3.65
CA CYS A 192 28.48 -0.06 -4.63
C CYS A 192 27.33 -1.06 -4.75
N LYS A 193 27.33 -2.22 -4.05
CA LYS A 193 26.22 -3.18 -4.05
C LYS A 193 25.30 -3.10 -2.83
N GLU A 194 25.79 -2.65 -1.68
CA GLU A 194 25.00 -2.60 -0.44
C GLU A 194 24.28 -1.25 -0.31
N ASN A 195 24.90 -0.15 -0.75
CA ASN A 195 24.30 1.18 -0.78
C ASN A 195 23.38 1.43 -2.01
N GLN A 196 22.71 0.39 -2.54
CA GLN A 196 21.79 0.51 -3.68
C GLN A 196 20.31 0.69 -3.30
N ILE A 197 19.96 0.71 -2.01
CA ILE A 197 18.56 0.84 -1.57
C ILE A 197 18.23 2.29 -1.19
N GLY A 198 17.29 2.88 -1.94
CA GLY A 198 16.70 4.19 -1.67
C GLY A 198 15.52 4.09 -0.70
N PHE A 199 14.71 3.04 -0.84
CA PHE A 199 13.66 2.66 0.10
C PHE A 199 13.52 1.14 0.10
N GLY A 200 13.43 0.53 1.28
CA GLY A 200 13.50 -0.93 1.44
C GLY A 200 12.33 -1.71 0.84
N GLU A 201 12.49 -3.03 0.77
CA GLU A 201 11.48 -3.95 0.25
C GLU A 201 10.34 -4.18 1.25
N HIS A 202 9.11 -3.92 0.81
CA HIS A 202 7.91 -4.00 1.63
C HIS A 202 6.66 -4.23 0.78
N SER A 203 5.62 -4.81 1.35
CA SER A 203 4.26 -4.51 0.89
C SER A 203 3.78 -3.20 1.54
N ASP A 204 2.75 -2.58 0.97
CA ASP A 204 2.14 -1.38 1.51
C ASP A 204 1.07 -1.74 2.57
N PRO A 205 1.00 -1.14 3.77
CA PRO A 205 0.09 -1.63 4.82
C PRO A 205 -1.39 -1.23 4.65
N GLN A 206 -1.66 -0.09 3.99
CA GLN A 206 -3.01 0.50 3.88
C GLN A 206 -3.89 -0.15 2.79
N ILE A 207 -4.93 0.56 2.32
CA ILE A 207 -5.85 0.06 1.29
C ILE A 207 -5.14 0.06 -0.06
N LEU A 208 -4.77 1.23 -0.56
CA LEU A 208 -4.02 1.34 -1.80
C LEU A 208 -3.05 2.51 -1.77
N THR A 209 -2.18 2.53 -2.77
CA THR A 209 -1.24 3.62 -3.02
C THR A 209 -1.42 4.11 -4.45
N ILE A 210 -1.68 5.41 -4.60
CA ILE A 210 -1.62 6.12 -5.88
C ILE A 210 -0.24 6.78 -5.96
N LEU A 211 0.67 6.19 -6.72
CA LEU A 211 2.05 6.61 -6.89
C LEU A 211 2.27 7.24 -8.27
N ARG A 212 2.92 8.41 -8.33
CA ARG A 212 3.50 8.95 -9.56
C ARG A 212 4.94 9.40 -9.29
N SER A 213 5.82 9.28 -10.27
CA SER A 213 7.19 9.81 -10.19
C SER A 213 7.55 10.66 -11.39
N ASN A 214 8.65 11.41 -11.29
CA ASN A 214 9.28 11.99 -12.47
C ASN A 214 9.90 10.90 -13.38
N ASP A 215 10.47 11.32 -14.50
CA ASP A 215 11.09 10.46 -15.52
C ASP A 215 12.48 9.93 -15.09
N VAL A 216 12.54 9.29 -13.91
CA VAL A 216 13.74 8.66 -13.38
C VAL A 216 13.38 7.30 -12.79
N ALA A 217 13.99 6.25 -13.34
CA ALA A 217 13.79 4.86 -12.92
C ALA A 217 14.24 4.62 -11.48
N GLY A 218 13.72 3.54 -10.87
CA GLY A 218 14.17 3.10 -9.55
C GLY A 218 13.14 2.29 -8.76
N LEU A 219 11.86 2.30 -9.15
CA LEU A 219 10.86 1.39 -8.58
C LEU A 219 11.09 -0.03 -9.11
N GLU A 220 11.11 -1.01 -8.21
CA GLU A 220 11.13 -2.43 -8.55
C GLU A 220 10.05 -3.17 -7.74
N ILE A 221 9.50 -4.24 -8.31
CA ILE A 221 8.51 -5.12 -7.68
C ILE A 221 8.98 -6.57 -7.66
N CYS A 222 8.47 -7.36 -6.71
CA CYS A 222 8.69 -8.80 -6.61
C CYS A 222 7.32 -9.49 -6.64
N LEU A 223 6.98 -10.11 -7.79
CA LEU A 223 5.69 -10.78 -8.01
C LEU A 223 5.58 -12.15 -7.35
N GLN A 224 6.71 -12.74 -6.95
CA GLN A 224 6.82 -14.04 -6.30
C GLN A 224 7.93 -13.97 -5.24
N ASP A 225 7.88 -14.82 -4.22
CA ASP A 225 8.92 -14.92 -3.19
C ASP A 225 10.16 -15.72 -3.68
N ASP A 226 10.45 -15.69 -4.98
CA ASP A 226 11.65 -16.26 -5.61
C ASP A 226 12.86 -15.30 -5.60
N GLY A 227 12.64 -14.07 -5.12
CA GLY A 227 13.63 -13.00 -5.08
C GLY A 227 13.89 -12.34 -6.45
N PHE A 228 13.04 -12.55 -7.45
CA PHE A 228 13.17 -11.94 -8.77
C PHE A 228 12.51 -10.56 -8.84
N TRP A 229 13.34 -9.54 -8.61
CA TRP A 229 12.96 -8.13 -8.74
C TRP A 229 12.82 -7.70 -10.20
N ILE A 230 11.66 -7.15 -10.55
CA ILE A 230 11.28 -6.62 -11.86
C ILE A 230 11.32 -5.09 -11.81
N PRO A 231 12.17 -4.42 -12.61
CA PRO A 231 12.15 -2.96 -12.72
C PRO A 231 10.86 -2.46 -13.36
N VAL A 232 10.24 -1.47 -12.73
CA VAL A 232 9.10 -0.73 -13.29
C VAL A 232 9.68 0.47 -14.07
N PRO A 233 9.43 0.57 -15.40
CA PRO A 233 9.83 1.75 -16.17
C PRO A 233 9.18 3.01 -15.59
N PRO A 234 9.89 4.15 -15.52
CA PRO A 234 9.25 5.41 -15.16
C PRO A 234 8.25 5.80 -16.25
N ASP A 235 7.16 6.44 -15.83
CA ASP A 235 6.21 7.12 -16.71
C ASP A 235 5.71 8.37 -15.98
N PRO A 236 6.17 9.57 -16.34
CA PRO A 236 5.79 10.80 -15.65
C PRO A 236 4.36 11.26 -15.97
N THR A 237 3.72 10.63 -16.96
CA THR A 237 2.40 11.03 -17.49
C THR A 237 1.23 10.26 -16.88
N GLN A 238 1.50 9.23 -16.07
CA GLN A 238 0.49 8.30 -15.54
C GLN A 238 0.67 8.06 -14.04
N PHE A 239 -0.30 7.39 -13.41
CA PHE A 239 -0.21 6.90 -12.03
C PHE A 239 -0.10 5.38 -11.98
N TYR A 240 0.63 4.87 -10.98
CA TYR A 240 0.65 3.48 -10.59
C TYR A 240 -0.24 3.29 -9.37
N VAL A 241 -1.19 2.36 -9.46
CA VAL A 241 -1.98 1.87 -8.33
C VAL A 241 -1.26 0.66 -7.76
N ILE A 242 -0.96 0.65 -6.47
CA ILE A 242 -0.44 -0.50 -5.72
C ILE A 242 -1.48 -0.93 -4.69
N ILE A 243 -1.76 -2.23 -4.62
CA ILE A 243 -2.67 -2.86 -3.66
C ILE A 243 -1.92 -3.09 -2.35
N GLY A 244 -2.48 -2.62 -1.23
CA GLY A 244 -1.90 -2.76 0.11
C GLY A 244 -2.56 -3.83 0.97
N ASP A 245 -2.00 -4.09 2.14
CA ASP A 245 -2.34 -5.18 3.07
C ASP A 245 -3.75 -5.06 3.64
N ALA A 246 -4.31 -3.86 3.81
CA ALA A 246 -5.71 -3.69 4.22
C ALA A 246 -6.68 -3.99 3.05
N LEU A 247 -6.28 -3.66 1.82
CA LEU A 247 -6.89 -4.22 0.59
C LEU A 247 -6.31 -5.61 0.25
N ARG A 248 -5.71 -6.27 1.25
CA ARG A 248 -5.37 -7.70 1.28
C ARG A 248 -5.98 -8.43 2.50
N VAL A 249 -6.83 -7.79 3.32
CA VAL A 249 -7.64 -8.48 4.36
C VAL A 249 -9.15 -8.15 4.25
N SER A 250 -9.48 -7.00 3.68
CA SER A 250 -10.83 -6.43 3.52
C SER A 250 -11.38 -5.72 4.74
N ILE A 251 -12.32 -4.80 4.49
CA ILE A 251 -12.80 -3.84 5.48
C ILE A 251 -14.30 -4.05 5.70
N LEU A 252 -14.65 -4.35 6.94
CA LEU A 252 -16.00 -4.52 7.43
C LEU A 252 -16.34 -3.30 8.31
N ASN A 253 -16.96 -2.27 7.74
CA ASN A 253 -17.51 -1.18 8.54
C ASN A 253 -19.04 -1.18 8.47
N HIS A 254 -19.65 -1.61 9.58
CA HIS A 254 -21.08 -1.71 9.87
C HIS A 254 -22.05 -1.68 8.66
N LEU A 255 -22.23 -2.86 8.03
CA LEU A 255 -23.57 -3.24 7.63
C LEU A 255 -24.41 -3.51 8.89
N LEU A 256 -24.92 -2.44 9.50
CA LEU A 256 -26.15 -2.53 10.28
C LEU A 256 -27.29 -2.74 9.28
N SER A 257 -27.46 -3.98 8.82
CA SER A 257 -28.64 -4.38 8.06
C SER A 257 -29.86 -4.23 8.96
N THR A 258 -30.65 -3.18 8.72
CA THR A 258 -31.93 -2.92 9.38
C THR A 258 -33.01 -3.86 8.87
N ASN A 259 -32.76 -5.16 9.04
CA ASN A 259 -33.68 -6.25 8.75
C ASN A 259 -34.91 -6.12 9.67
N SER A 260 -35.90 -5.38 9.17
CA SER A 260 -37.19 -5.18 9.80
C SER A 260 -37.96 -6.50 9.85
N VAL A 261 -37.76 -7.28 10.91
CA VAL A 261 -38.51 -8.50 11.14
C VAL A 261 -39.94 -8.13 11.51
N ILE A 262 -40.85 -8.27 10.55
CA ILE A 262 -42.29 -8.13 10.79
C ILE A 262 -42.74 -9.35 11.61
N CYS A 263 -43.23 -9.12 12.83
CA CYS A 263 -43.79 -10.21 13.63
C CYS A 263 -45.03 -10.79 12.93
N PRO A 264 -45.07 -12.09 12.56
CA PRO A 264 -46.17 -12.65 11.78
C PRO A 264 -47.50 -12.72 12.55
N VAL A 265 -47.47 -12.56 13.88
CA VAL A 265 -48.65 -12.61 14.75
C VAL A 265 -49.28 -11.23 14.94
N CYS A 266 -48.49 -10.18 15.23
CA CYS A 266 -49.01 -8.84 15.53
C CYS A 266 -48.80 -7.78 14.44
N LYS A 267 -48.06 -8.09 13.36
CA LYS A 267 -47.72 -7.17 12.25
C LYS A 267 -47.01 -5.86 12.64
N GLN A 268 -46.55 -5.72 13.89
CA GLN A 268 -45.74 -4.58 14.32
C GLN A 268 -44.28 -4.77 13.86
N THR A 269 -43.65 -3.67 13.47
CA THR A 269 -42.23 -3.61 13.14
C THR A 269 -41.43 -3.28 14.39
N THR A 270 -40.64 -4.23 14.89
CA THR A 270 -39.78 -4.02 16.07
C THR A 270 -38.33 -3.90 15.62
N GLN A 271 -37.67 -2.79 15.96
CA GLN A 271 -36.22 -2.68 15.81
C GLN A 271 -35.51 -3.45 16.93
N THR A 272 -34.83 -4.54 16.60
CA THR A 272 -33.99 -5.29 17.54
C THR A 272 -32.51 -5.13 17.18
N TYR A 273 -31.77 -4.47 18.07
CA TYR A 273 -30.31 -4.45 18.03
C TYR A 273 -29.79 -5.80 18.51
N ASN A 274 -29.40 -6.67 17.58
CA ASN A 274 -28.79 -7.95 17.93
C ASN A 274 -27.38 -7.72 18.50
N ALA A 275 -27.27 -7.85 19.82
CA ALA A 275 -26.00 -7.91 20.51
C ALA A 275 -25.20 -9.18 20.13
N VAL A 276 -23.92 -9.16 20.50
CA VAL A 276 -22.91 -10.20 20.31
C VAL A 276 -23.48 -11.63 20.40
N LEU A 277 -23.32 -12.42 19.33
CA LEU A 277 -23.41 -13.88 19.42
C LEU A 277 -22.07 -14.40 19.98
N GLU A 278 -22.01 -14.55 21.30
CA GLU A 278 -20.89 -15.17 22.00
C GLU A 278 -20.82 -16.67 21.67
N TYR A 279 -19.96 -17.04 20.73
CA TYR A 279 -19.50 -18.43 20.62
C TYR A 279 -18.50 -18.70 21.75
N ASN A 280 -19.00 -19.33 22.82
CA ASN A 280 -18.19 -19.78 23.94
C ASN A 280 -17.14 -20.79 23.48
N VAL A 281 -15.87 -20.40 23.50
CA VAL A 281 -14.73 -21.31 23.37
C VAL A 281 -14.03 -21.37 24.72
N ILE A 282 -13.98 -22.57 25.29
CA ILE A 282 -13.40 -22.80 26.61
C ILE A 282 -11.87 -22.65 26.53
N MET A 283 -11.32 -21.74 27.33
CA MET A 283 -9.87 -21.53 27.43
C MET A 283 -9.19 -22.73 28.09
N ALA A 284 -8.59 -23.61 27.29
CA ALA A 284 -7.67 -24.65 27.76
C ALA A 284 -6.22 -24.17 27.62
N SER A 285 -5.51 -24.05 28.74
CA SER A 285 -4.13 -23.58 28.77
C SER A 285 -3.14 -24.74 28.65
N THR A 286 -2.24 -24.69 27.66
CA THR A 286 -0.93 -25.34 27.70
C THR A 286 0.12 -24.39 27.09
N THR A 287 1.35 -24.47 27.57
CA THR A 287 2.48 -23.65 27.12
C THR A 287 3.56 -24.52 26.50
N GLU A 288 3.88 -24.28 25.23
CA GLU A 288 5.13 -24.76 24.64
C GLU A 288 5.63 -23.77 23.58
N ALA A 289 6.95 -23.69 23.42
CA ALA A 289 7.61 -22.62 22.65
C ALA A 289 8.01 -23.11 21.26
N TYR A 290 7.76 -22.30 20.23
CA TYR A 290 8.07 -22.63 18.83
C TYR A 290 9.11 -21.70 18.20
N ASN A 291 9.75 -22.18 17.12
CA ASN A 291 11.02 -21.70 16.57
C ASN A 291 10.82 -20.84 15.30
N PRO A 292 11.37 -19.61 15.23
CA PRO A 292 11.05 -18.64 14.17
C PRO A 292 11.68 -18.91 12.79
N ASN A 293 12.52 -19.94 12.63
CA ASN A 293 13.42 -20.07 11.48
C ASN A 293 12.89 -20.91 10.30
N ASN A 294 11.61 -20.78 9.90
CA ASN A 294 11.10 -21.52 8.72
C ASN A 294 10.07 -20.75 7.86
N CYS A 295 10.48 -19.63 7.28
CA CYS A 295 9.70 -18.91 6.27
C CYS A 295 9.81 -19.60 4.89
N SER A 296 9.01 -20.64 4.64
CA SER A 296 8.99 -21.35 3.36
C SER A 296 7.58 -21.70 2.88
N GLY A 297 7.08 -20.95 1.88
CA GLY A 297 6.05 -21.39 0.94
C GLY A 297 4.62 -21.63 1.47
N GLY A 298 3.73 -20.67 1.25
CA GLY A 298 2.28 -20.86 1.47
C GLY A 298 1.46 -19.85 0.65
N ILE A 299 0.94 -20.27 -0.50
CA ILE A 299 0.14 -19.42 -1.40
C ILE A 299 -1.19 -19.07 -0.72
N GLY A 300 -1.38 -17.80 -0.34
CA GLY A 300 -2.50 -17.36 0.51
C GLY A 300 -2.72 -15.84 0.52
N GLN A 301 -3.14 -15.27 -0.61
CA GLN A 301 -4.45 -14.62 -0.78
C GLN A 301 -5.17 -13.89 0.41
N VAL A 302 -5.82 -12.73 0.15
CA VAL A 302 -7.03 -11.99 0.72
C VAL A 302 -6.99 -10.54 0.07
N LEU A 303 -7.89 -9.53 0.00
CA LEU A 303 -9.30 -9.19 0.37
C LEU A 303 -10.28 -10.34 0.35
N THR A 304 -10.14 -11.05 -0.75
CA THR A 304 -11.21 -11.62 -1.56
C THR A 304 -11.34 -13.11 -1.22
N ASN A 305 -10.97 -13.40 0.02
CA ASN A 305 -10.38 -14.61 0.58
C ASN A 305 -9.55 -15.53 -0.35
N GLY A 306 -9.05 -15.14 -1.52
CA GLY A 306 -8.28 -13.91 -1.56
C GLY A 306 -7.46 -13.59 -2.78
N ARG A 307 -8.00 -13.87 -3.96
CA ARG A 307 -7.65 -13.36 -5.29
C ARG A 307 -6.53 -12.29 -5.35
N PHE A 308 -6.60 -11.19 -4.60
CA PHE A 308 -5.66 -10.05 -4.71
C PHE A 308 -4.27 -10.27 -4.09
N VAL A 309 -3.26 -9.69 -4.74
CA VAL A 309 -1.87 -9.63 -4.28
C VAL A 309 -1.58 -8.24 -3.72
N SER A 310 -1.11 -8.16 -2.47
CA SER A 310 -0.34 -7.00 -1.98
C SER A 310 1.12 -7.24 -2.36
N VAL A 311 1.62 -6.48 -3.35
CA VAL A 311 2.90 -6.78 -4.01
C VAL A 311 4.08 -6.18 -3.23
N ARG A 312 5.14 -6.98 -3.05
CA ARG A 312 6.37 -6.46 -2.44
C ARG A 312 7.08 -5.56 -3.45
N HIS A 313 7.38 -4.33 -3.05
CA HIS A 313 8.03 -3.33 -3.89
C HIS A 313 9.12 -2.59 -3.11
N ARG A 314 10.07 -2.00 -3.83
CA ARG A 314 11.20 -1.23 -3.28
C ARG A 314 11.60 -0.09 -4.20
N ALA A 315 12.39 0.85 -3.70
CA ALA A 315 13.03 1.87 -4.52
C ALA A 315 14.56 1.76 -4.43
N LEU A 316 15.23 1.70 -5.57
CA LEU A 316 16.69 1.78 -5.65
C LEU A 316 17.19 3.20 -5.37
N ALA A 317 18.40 3.29 -4.84
CA ALA A 317 19.16 4.52 -4.71
C ALA A 317 19.51 5.03 -6.10
N ASN A 318 19.43 6.35 -6.29
CA ASN A 318 19.41 6.94 -7.62
C ASN A 318 20.82 7.07 -8.24
N SER A 319 21.15 6.16 -9.14
CA SER A 319 22.38 6.17 -9.95
C SER A 319 22.34 7.09 -11.18
N SER A 320 21.21 7.77 -11.45
CA SER A 320 21.11 8.77 -12.51
C SER A 320 21.75 10.10 -12.12
N ARG A 321 22.03 10.95 -13.11
CA ARG A 321 22.46 12.35 -12.90
C ARG A 321 21.31 13.23 -12.40
N ASN A 322 20.08 12.91 -12.75
CA ASN A 322 18.87 13.64 -12.37
C ASN A 322 18.30 13.01 -11.10
N SER A 323 17.80 13.80 -10.13
CA SER A 323 17.14 13.26 -8.95
C SER A 323 15.85 12.52 -9.31
N ARG A 324 15.59 11.38 -8.67
CA ARG A 324 14.24 10.78 -8.69
C ARG A 324 13.39 11.46 -7.64
N MET A 325 12.16 11.80 -7.97
CA MET A 325 11.15 12.20 -7.00
C MET A 325 9.84 11.44 -7.25
N SER A 326 9.19 10.99 -6.17
CA SER A 326 7.89 10.33 -6.25
C SER A 326 6.92 10.86 -5.21
N MET A 327 5.66 11.03 -5.64
CA MET A 327 4.55 11.50 -4.84
C MET A 327 3.56 10.34 -4.69
N MET A 328 3.22 9.98 -3.46
CA MET A 328 2.34 8.86 -3.14
C MET A 328 1.20 9.35 -2.24
N TYR A 329 -0.03 9.15 -2.70
CA TYR A 329 -1.20 9.18 -1.83
C TYR A 329 -1.50 7.76 -1.35
N PHE A 330 -1.53 7.59 -0.04
CA PHE A 330 -1.79 6.33 0.62
C PHE A 330 -3.21 6.38 1.21
N GLY A 331 -4.12 5.65 0.57
CA GLY A 331 -5.52 5.55 1.00
C GLY A 331 -5.65 4.61 2.18
N ALA A 332 -6.10 5.11 3.33
CA ALA A 332 -6.28 4.34 4.56
C ALA A 332 -7.67 4.59 5.19
N PRO A 333 -8.24 3.65 5.94
CA PRO A 333 -9.53 3.82 6.60
C PRO A 333 -9.39 4.63 7.90
N PRO A 334 -10.49 4.92 8.62
CA PRO A 334 -10.42 5.37 10.00
C PRO A 334 -9.73 4.37 10.93
N LEU A 335 -9.06 4.85 11.99
CA LEU A 335 -8.33 4.01 12.94
C LEU A 335 -9.20 2.96 13.66
N ASN A 336 -10.50 3.22 13.82
CA ASN A 336 -11.48 2.30 14.40
C ASN A 336 -12.14 1.34 13.38
N ALA A 337 -11.83 1.46 12.09
CA ALA A 337 -12.40 0.59 11.06
C ALA A 337 -11.98 -0.87 11.26
N ILE A 338 -12.94 -1.79 11.21
CA ILE A 338 -12.65 -3.23 11.35
C ILE A 338 -12.20 -3.79 10.00
N ILE A 339 -11.07 -4.46 10.02
CA ILE A 339 -10.46 -5.21 8.93
C ILE A 339 -10.83 -6.68 9.14
N SER A 340 -11.58 -7.26 8.20
CA SER A 340 -12.01 -8.66 8.14
C SER A 340 -12.54 -8.96 6.72
N PRO A 341 -12.35 -10.18 6.17
CA PRO A 341 -12.94 -10.58 4.90
C PRO A 341 -14.45 -10.31 4.82
N LEU A 342 -14.93 -9.81 3.67
CA LEU A 342 -16.37 -9.64 3.45
C LEU A 342 -17.07 -11.01 3.43
N PRO A 343 -18.29 -11.14 4.01
CA PRO A 343 -18.96 -12.44 4.14
C PRO A 343 -19.12 -13.20 2.82
N GLN A 344 -19.37 -12.49 1.72
CA GLN A 344 -19.51 -13.06 0.37
C GLN A 344 -18.25 -13.73 -0.21
N PHE A 345 -17.08 -13.53 0.41
CA PHE A 345 -15.84 -14.18 0.00
C PHE A 345 -15.42 -15.34 0.94
N VAL A 346 -16.15 -15.55 2.04
CA VAL A 346 -15.89 -16.63 3.01
C VAL A 346 -16.86 -17.78 2.74
N SER A 347 -16.33 -18.99 2.59
CA SER A 347 -17.13 -20.21 2.43
C SER A 347 -16.43 -21.40 3.11
N PRO A 348 -17.07 -22.59 3.25
CA PRO A 348 -16.38 -23.77 3.77
C PRO A 348 -15.17 -24.20 2.91
N GLN A 349 -15.22 -23.95 1.60
CA GLN A 349 -14.13 -24.20 0.66
C GLN A 349 -13.10 -23.06 0.62
N ASN A 350 -13.42 -21.91 1.21
CA ASN A 350 -12.55 -20.74 1.27
C ASN A 350 -12.66 -20.05 2.64
N PRO A 351 -12.16 -20.68 3.72
CA PRO A 351 -12.39 -20.23 5.08
C PRO A 351 -11.58 -18.97 5.41
N ARG A 352 -12.13 -18.13 6.30
CA ARG A 352 -11.51 -16.88 6.75
C ARG A 352 -10.10 -17.13 7.30
N LEU A 353 -9.07 -16.57 6.65
CA LEU A 353 -7.66 -16.80 7.03
C LEU A 353 -7.17 -15.92 8.21
N TYR A 354 -7.84 -14.80 8.47
CA TYR A 354 -7.42 -13.79 9.45
C TYR A 354 -8.50 -13.53 10.51
N ARG A 355 -8.12 -13.24 11.75
CA ARG A 355 -9.07 -12.72 12.75
C ARG A 355 -9.53 -11.31 12.34
N PRO A 356 -10.70 -10.82 12.80
CA PRO A 356 -11.00 -9.40 12.76
C PRO A 356 -9.99 -8.60 13.62
N PHE A 357 -9.59 -7.43 13.12
CA PHE A 357 -8.76 -6.45 13.84
C PHE A 357 -9.10 -5.04 13.37
N THR A 358 -8.72 -4.01 14.13
CA THR A 358 -8.89 -2.60 13.73
C THR A 358 -7.70 -2.09 12.89
N TRP A 359 -7.93 -1.09 12.05
CA TRP A 359 -6.83 -0.39 11.37
C TRP A 359 -5.80 0.16 12.38
N GLY A 360 -6.23 0.64 13.54
CA GLY A 360 -5.36 1.09 14.62
C GLY A 360 -4.46 -0.02 15.20
N GLU A 361 -4.99 -1.23 15.39
CA GLU A 361 -4.15 -2.40 15.74
C GLU A 361 -3.13 -2.70 14.65
N TYR A 362 -3.56 -2.73 13.38
CA TYR A 362 -2.69 -3.08 12.27
C TYR A 362 -1.58 -2.05 12.04
N LYS A 363 -1.93 -0.76 12.05
CA LYS A 363 -0.98 0.35 11.98
C LYS A 363 0.00 0.32 13.15
N LYS A 364 -0.47 0.05 14.37
CA LYS A 364 0.42 -0.10 15.53
C LYS A 364 1.40 -1.25 15.32
N ALA A 365 0.94 -2.42 14.88
CA ALA A 365 1.80 -3.56 14.56
C ALA A 365 2.84 -3.21 13.48
N ALA A 366 2.40 -2.55 12.40
CA ALA A 366 3.26 -2.11 11.29
C ALA A 366 4.35 -1.11 11.71
N TYR A 367 4.05 -0.18 12.63
CA TYR A 367 5.04 0.76 13.16
C TYR A 367 5.98 0.11 14.20
N THR A 368 5.67 -1.08 14.71
CA THR A 368 6.55 -1.89 15.57
C THR A 368 7.32 -3.00 14.84
N SER A 369 6.99 -3.29 13.57
CA SER A 369 7.73 -4.25 12.73
C SER A 369 8.86 -3.56 11.96
N ARG A 370 9.76 -4.34 11.37
CA ARG A 370 10.63 -3.84 10.31
C ARG A 370 9.84 -3.64 9.02
N LEU A 371 10.39 -2.85 8.11
CA LEU A 371 9.80 -2.49 6.83
C LEU A 371 9.42 -3.73 5.98
N GLY A 372 10.27 -4.76 5.98
CA GLY A 372 10.09 -5.98 5.18
C GLY A 372 9.29 -7.12 5.81
N ASP A 373 8.83 -6.98 7.06
CA ASP A 373 8.16 -8.07 7.79
C ASP A 373 6.75 -8.37 7.22
N CYS A 374 6.33 -9.64 7.24
CA CYS A 374 4.97 -10.03 6.87
C CYS A 374 3.97 -9.73 8.02
N ARG A 375 3.67 -8.45 8.21
CA ARG A 375 2.82 -7.93 9.31
C ARG A 375 1.44 -8.59 9.43
N LEU A 376 0.90 -9.10 8.31
CA LEU A 376 -0.36 -9.83 8.28
C LEU A 376 -0.33 -11.12 9.12
N ASP A 377 0.82 -11.76 9.28
CA ASP A 377 0.93 -13.04 9.99
C ASP A 377 0.55 -12.94 11.47
N LEU A 378 0.72 -11.75 12.08
CA LEU A 378 0.29 -11.43 13.44
C LEU A 378 -1.24 -11.49 13.64
N PHE A 379 -2.00 -11.62 12.56
CA PHE A 379 -3.46 -11.64 12.55
C PHE A 379 -4.05 -12.91 11.90
N LYS A 380 -3.21 -13.86 11.47
CA LYS A 380 -3.66 -15.16 10.95
C LYS A 380 -4.39 -15.95 12.05
N LEU A 381 -5.37 -16.75 11.63
CA LEU A 381 -5.96 -17.76 12.50
C LEU A 381 -5.09 -19.02 12.47
N HIS A 382 -4.66 -19.48 13.65
CA HIS A 382 -4.08 -20.80 13.79
C HIS A 382 -5.21 -21.84 13.66
N ILE A 383 -5.22 -22.55 12.53
CA ILE A 383 -6.06 -23.75 12.37
C ILE A 383 -5.39 -24.85 13.18
N THR A 384 -6.00 -25.28 14.27
CA THR A 384 -5.63 -26.54 14.95
C THR A 384 -6.32 -27.71 14.23
N ASP A 385 -5.74 -28.91 14.28
CA ASP A 385 -6.29 -30.08 13.59
C ASP A 385 -7.72 -30.43 14.05
N ASP A 386 -8.08 -30.12 15.30
CA ASP A 386 -9.45 -30.25 15.84
C ASP A 386 -10.49 -29.44 15.02
N THR A 387 -10.06 -28.35 14.38
CA THR A 387 -10.94 -27.53 13.51
C THR A 387 -11.28 -28.25 12.21
N LEU A 388 -10.40 -29.13 11.71
CA LEU A 388 -10.61 -29.89 10.48
C LEU A 388 -11.58 -31.07 10.71
N ALA A 389 -11.56 -31.67 11.91
CA ALA A 389 -12.48 -32.73 12.33
C ALA A 389 -13.95 -32.28 12.45
N LEU A 390 -14.25 -30.98 12.34
CA LEU A 390 -15.60 -30.42 12.26
C LEU A 390 -16.10 -30.20 10.82
N PHE A 391 -15.27 -30.50 9.81
CA PHE A 391 -15.61 -30.38 8.38
C PHE A 391 -15.42 -31.70 7.60
N SER A 392 -15.24 -32.82 8.32
CA SER A 392 -15.12 -34.20 7.79
C SER A 392 -16.33 -35.05 8.17
#